data_AF-A0A2E6H7K6-F1
#
_entry.id   AF-A0A2E6H7K6-F1
#
_cell.length_a   1.000
_cell.length_b   1.000
_cell.length_c   1.000
_cell.angle_alpha   90.00
_cell.angle_beta   90.00
_cell.angle_gamma   90.00
#
_symmetry.space_group_name_H-M   'P 1'
#
loop_
_entity.id
_entity.type
_entity.pdbx_description
1 polymer ?
#
loop_
_entity_poly.entity_id
_entity_poly.type
_entity_poly.pdbx_seq_one_letter_code
_entity_poly.pdbx_strand_id
1 'polypeptide(L)'
;MKQLTMAIFLLTFSVGASAKTVPLDILTGLWEYTTDMSKNKMMEAALASVPESQKEMVKKMMQQNAPKPVKNCMTQEELNDPESHFKKGAAKNKKMKDCKMIITKSTKKKFIGQLKCPDKSTTFSINVTVINKKEMDTVIKGGMFGEIKSKAKWLKADCK
;
A
#
# COMPACT_ATOMS: atom_id res chain seq x y z
N MET A 1 61.60 23.02 2.20
CA MET A 1 60.47 22.53 3.02
C MET A 1 59.17 23.13 2.51
N LYS A 2 58.26 22.29 2.02
CA LYS A 2 56.79 22.35 2.11
C LYS A 2 56.17 21.81 0.82
N GLN A 3 55.88 20.51 0.86
CA GLN A 3 55.00 19.85 -0.09
C GLN A 3 53.60 20.46 0.05
N LEU A 4 53.04 20.95 -1.05
CA LEU A 4 51.66 21.41 -1.12
C LEU A 4 50.79 20.23 -1.58
N THR A 5 50.38 19.40 -0.63
CA THR A 5 49.50 18.25 -0.87
C THR A 5 48.09 18.78 -1.12
N MET A 6 47.71 18.92 -2.40
CA MET A 6 46.36 19.32 -2.81
C MET A 6 45.41 18.13 -2.59
N ALA A 7 44.68 18.16 -1.49
CA ALA A 7 43.71 17.15 -1.12
C ALA A 7 42.50 17.18 -2.09
N ILE A 8 42.41 16.17 -2.95
CA ILE A 8 41.23 15.87 -3.76
C ILE A 8 40.15 15.34 -2.80
N PHE A 9 39.21 16.22 -2.43
CA PHE A 9 37.99 15.82 -1.73
C PHE A 9 37.08 15.11 -2.74
N LEU A 10 37.18 13.79 -2.81
CA LEU A 10 36.22 12.90 -3.45
C LEU A 10 34.89 13.00 -2.69
N LEU A 11 34.05 13.95 -3.09
CA LEU A 11 32.63 13.99 -2.75
C LEU A 11 31.97 12.77 -3.41
N THR A 12 31.93 11.65 -2.68
CA THR A 12 31.09 10.50 -3.03
C THR A 12 29.63 10.94 -2.87
N PHE A 13 29.03 11.38 -3.97
CA PHE A 13 27.59 11.49 -4.07
C PHE A 13 27.02 10.08 -3.88
N SER A 14 26.54 9.79 -2.66
CA SER A 14 25.66 8.66 -2.38
C SER A 14 24.33 8.93 -3.09
N VAL A 15 24.32 8.69 -4.40
CA VAL A 15 23.10 8.56 -5.19
C VAL A 15 22.28 7.48 -4.49
N GLY A 16 21.21 7.90 -3.81
CA GLY A 16 20.28 7.00 -3.15
C GLY A 16 19.69 6.07 -4.19
N ALA A 17 20.25 4.87 -4.31
CA ALA A 17 19.77 3.84 -5.22
C ALA A 17 18.34 3.48 -4.78
N SER A 18 17.34 3.92 -5.54
CA SER A 18 15.98 3.41 -5.39
C SER A 18 16.03 1.92 -5.65
N ALA A 19 15.51 1.10 -4.73
CA ALA A 19 15.49 -0.34 -4.91
C ALA A 19 14.81 -0.68 -6.25
N LYS A 20 15.48 -1.47 -7.10
CA LYS A 20 14.87 -1.98 -8.34
C LYS A 20 13.58 -2.71 -8.00
N THR A 21 12.51 -2.41 -8.71
CA THR A 21 11.23 -3.11 -8.57
C THR A 21 11.37 -4.55 -9.02
N VAL A 22 10.98 -5.48 -8.16
CA VAL A 22 10.86 -6.91 -8.43
C VAL A 22 9.37 -7.25 -8.40
N PRO A 23 8.80 -7.74 -9.52
CA PRO A 23 7.39 -8.13 -9.56
C PRO A 23 7.06 -9.20 -8.51
N LEU A 24 5.87 -9.07 -7.91
CA LEU A 24 5.34 -10.09 -6.99
C LEU A 24 5.06 -11.40 -7.76
N ASP A 25 5.34 -12.55 -7.13
CA ASP A 25 5.06 -13.88 -7.68
C ASP A 25 3.59 -14.25 -7.44
N ILE A 26 2.71 -13.60 -8.19
CA ILE A 26 1.26 -13.79 -8.14
C ILE A 26 0.68 -13.92 -9.56
N LEU A 27 -0.51 -14.51 -9.66
CA LEU A 27 -1.20 -14.64 -10.94
C LEU A 27 -1.76 -13.30 -11.42
N THR A 28 -1.70 -13.07 -12.74
CA THR A 28 -2.48 -12.04 -13.40
C THR A 28 -3.96 -12.43 -13.49
N GLY A 29 -4.84 -11.44 -13.61
CA GLY A 29 -6.29 -11.63 -13.76
C GLY A 29 -7.10 -10.86 -12.73
N LEU A 30 -8.32 -11.31 -12.46
CA LEU A 30 -9.24 -10.66 -11.56
C LEU A 30 -8.96 -11.04 -10.10
N TRP A 31 -8.71 -10.04 -9.27
CA TRP A 31 -8.54 -10.18 -7.82
C TRP A 31 -9.67 -9.51 -7.07
N GLU A 32 -10.06 -10.08 -5.94
CA GLU A 32 -11.03 -9.50 -5.01
C GLU A 32 -10.35 -9.16 -3.69
N TYR A 33 -10.54 -7.93 -3.23
CA TYR A 33 -9.98 -7.37 -2.02
C TYR A 33 -11.08 -7.21 -0.98
N THR A 34 -10.91 -7.86 0.15
CA THR A 34 -11.78 -7.74 1.31
C THR A 34 -11.05 -6.96 2.39
N THR A 35 -11.61 -5.84 2.82
CA THR A 35 -11.03 -5.00 3.86
C THR A 35 -11.48 -5.47 5.24
N ASP A 36 -10.51 -5.70 6.12
CA ASP A 36 -10.74 -5.98 7.53
C ASP A 36 -10.96 -4.66 8.29
N MET A 37 -12.21 -4.41 8.65
CA MET A 37 -12.63 -3.22 9.40
C MET A 37 -12.44 -3.36 10.91
N SER A 38 -12.06 -4.54 11.42
CA SER A 38 -12.00 -4.80 12.87
C SER A 38 -10.93 -3.98 13.60
N LYS A 39 -9.89 -3.53 12.88
CA LYS A 39 -8.77 -2.73 13.43
C LYS A 39 -8.75 -1.29 12.91
N ASN A 40 -9.86 -0.82 12.34
CA ASN A 40 -9.96 0.56 11.89
C ASN A 40 -10.12 1.50 13.10
N LYS A 41 -9.32 2.57 13.17
CA LYS A 41 -9.39 3.55 14.28
C LYS A 41 -10.77 4.18 14.46
N MET A 42 -11.53 4.31 13.37
CA MET A 42 -12.93 4.78 13.43
C MET A 42 -13.84 3.76 14.14
N MET A 43 -13.61 2.46 13.90
CA MET A 43 -14.32 1.38 14.59
C MET A 43 -13.94 1.37 16.08
N GLU A 44 -12.66 1.50 16.40
CA GLU A 44 -12.19 1.57 17.79
C GLU A 44 -12.78 2.78 18.52
N ALA A 45 -12.78 3.96 17.89
CA ALA A 45 -13.36 5.18 18.46
C ALA A 45 -14.88 5.06 18.65
N ALA A 46 -15.61 4.50 17.67
CA ALA A 46 -17.05 4.29 17.78
C ALA A 46 -17.40 3.29 18.89
N LEU A 47 -16.60 2.23 19.05
CA LEU A 47 -16.81 1.22 20.10
C LEU A 47 -16.36 1.71 21.49
N ALA A 48 -15.43 2.66 21.58
CA ALA A 48 -14.97 3.20 22.86
C ALA A 48 -16.07 3.90 23.65
N SER A 49 -17.04 4.53 22.97
CA SER A 49 -18.19 5.20 23.59
C SER A 49 -19.40 4.28 23.83
N VAL A 50 -19.32 3.00 23.43
CA VAL A 50 -20.43 2.05 23.52
C VAL A 50 -20.28 1.18 24.77
N PRO A 51 -21.33 1.00 25.59
CA PRO A 51 -21.32 0.08 26.73
C PRO A 51 -20.96 -1.35 26.30
N GLU A 52 -20.22 -2.09 27.14
CA GLU A 52 -19.69 -3.43 26.79
C GLU A 52 -20.80 -4.39 26.33
N SER A 53 -21.98 -4.33 26.97
CA SER A 53 -23.15 -5.15 26.64
C SER A 53 -23.70 -4.92 25.23
N GLN A 54 -23.37 -3.78 24.59
CA GLN A 54 -23.86 -3.39 23.28
C GLN A 54 -22.77 -3.43 22.19
N LYS A 55 -21.49 -3.62 22.55
CA LYS A 55 -20.38 -3.58 21.59
C LYS A 55 -20.51 -4.64 20.50
N GLU A 56 -20.95 -5.85 20.82
CA GLU A 56 -21.15 -6.90 19.81
C GLU A 56 -22.29 -6.59 18.84
N MET A 57 -23.36 -5.95 19.32
CA MET A 57 -24.46 -5.50 18.46
C MET A 57 -23.98 -4.40 17.50
N VAL A 58 -23.22 -3.42 18.01
CA VAL A 58 -22.64 -2.34 17.19
C VAL A 58 -21.62 -2.88 16.19
N LYS A 59 -20.73 -3.80 16.61
CA LYS A 59 -19.80 -4.49 15.70
C LYS A 59 -20.55 -5.18 14.56
N LYS A 60 -21.62 -5.92 14.88
CA LYS A 60 -22.42 -6.63 13.87
C LYS A 60 -23.10 -5.66 12.91
N MET A 61 -23.66 -4.56 13.41
CA MET A 61 -24.29 -3.52 12.58
C MET A 61 -23.27 -2.81 11.67
N MET A 62 -22.05 -2.56 12.16
CA MET A 62 -20.99 -1.94 11.37
C MET A 62 -20.39 -2.92 10.35
N GLN A 63 -20.31 -4.22 10.68
CA GLN A 63 -19.92 -5.26 9.73
C GLN A 63 -20.93 -5.42 8.59
N GLN A 64 -22.24 -5.27 8.86
CA GLN A 64 -23.25 -5.26 7.80
C GLN A 64 -23.10 -4.08 6.84
N ASN A 65 -22.57 -2.96 7.34
CA ASN A 65 -22.24 -1.77 6.55
C ASN A 65 -20.77 -1.76 6.08
N ALA A 66 -20.06 -2.88 6.19
CA ALA A 66 -18.67 -2.96 5.76
C ALA A 66 -18.56 -2.68 4.24
N PRO A 67 -17.45 -2.08 3.79
CA PRO A 67 -17.20 -1.90 2.37
C PRO A 67 -17.32 -3.24 1.64
N LYS A 68 -18.11 -3.27 0.58
CA LYS A 68 -18.21 -4.45 -0.29
C LYS A 68 -16.82 -4.82 -0.81
N PRO A 69 -16.53 -6.13 -1.02
CA PRO A 69 -15.29 -6.54 -1.65
C PRO A 69 -15.07 -5.79 -2.97
N VAL A 70 -13.86 -5.27 -3.15
CA VAL A 70 -13.50 -4.50 -4.33
C VAL A 70 -12.77 -5.43 -5.29
N LYS A 71 -13.17 -5.42 -6.56
CA LYS A 71 -12.51 -6.18 -7.60
C LYS A 71 -11.55 -5.31 -8.38
N ASN A 72 -10.36 -5.83 -8.64
CA ASN A 72 -9.32 -5.16 -9.41
C ASN A 72 -8.67 -6.17 -10.36
N CYS A 73 -8.56 -5.79 -11.63
CA CYS A 73 -7.77 -6.55 -12.59
C CYS A 73 -6.30 -6.23 -12.35
N MET A 74 -5.46 -7.27 -12.35
CA MET A 74 -4.03 -7.12 -12.22
C MET A 74 -3.34 -7.73 -13.43
N THR A 75 -2.70 -6.86 -14.21
CA THR A 75 -2.01 -7.22 -15.44
C THR A 75 -0.51 -7.36 -15.21
N GLN A 76 0.19 -8.00 -16.16
CA GLN A 76 1.65 -8.12 -16.08
C GLN A 76 2.35 -6.75 -16.12
N GLU A 77 1.81 -5.80 -16.89
CA GLU A 77 2.29 -4.42 -16.94
C GLU A 77 2.24 -3.76 -15.55
N GLU A 78 1.13 -3.91 -14.84
CA GLU A 78 0.94 -3.34 -13.50
C GLU A 78 1.80 -3.99 -12.42
N LEU A 79 2.12 -5.29 -12.57
CA LEU A 79 3.06 -5.97 -11.69
C LEU A 79 4.51 -5.50 -11.92
N ASN A 80 4.83 -5.14 -13.16
CA ASN A 80 6.15 -4.63 -13.54
C ASN A 80 6.31 -3.14 -13.18
N ASP A 81 5.21 -2.38 -13.18
CA ASP A 81 5.16 -0.96 -12.79
C ASP A 81 4.03 -0.68 -11.77
N PRO A 82 4.27 -1.00 -10.47
CA PRO A 82 3.32 -0.73 -9.40
C PRO A 82 3.00 0.75 -9.22
N GLU A 83 3.92 1.65 -9.59
CA GLU A 83 3.71 3.09 -9.49
C GLU A 83 2.67 3.56 -10.52
N SER A 84 2.74 3.07 -11.76
CA SER A 84 1.72 3.33 -12.78
C SER A 84 0.34 2.82 -12.36
N HIS A 85 0.26 1.59 -11.80
CA HIS A 85 -1.00 1.07 -11.28
C HIS A 85 -1.59 2.00 -10.20
N PHE A 86 -0.76 2.42 -9.25
CA PHE A 86 -1.19 3.33 -8.21
C PHE A 86 -1.66 4.68 -8.79
N LYS A 87 -0.90 5.27 -9.73
CA LYS A 87 -1.25 6.53 -10.38
C LYS A 87 -2.58 6.43 -11.13
N LYS A 88 -2.88 5.32 -11.80
CA LYS A 88 -4.18 5.07 -12.45
C LYS A 88 -5.33 5.11 -11.44
N GLY A 89 -5.18 4.45 -10.28
CA GLY A 89 -6.16 4.49 -9.20
C GLY A 89 -6.29 5.88 -8.55
N ALA A 90 -5.17 6.58 -8.40
CA ALA A 90 -5.06 7.91 -7.82
C ALA A 90 -5.50 9.04 -8.74
N ALA A 91 -5.56 8.83 -10.06
CA ALA A 91 -5.86 9.86 -11.06
C ALA A 91 -7.20 10.57 -10.82
N LYS A 92 -8.15 9.89 -10.17
CA LYS A 92 -9.46 10.46 -9.78
C LYS A 92 -9.38 11.43 -8.60
N ASN A 93 -8.29 11.43 -7.84
CA ASN A 93 -8.06 12.30 -6.70
C ASN A 93 -6.93 13.30 -7.02
N LYS A 94 -7.30 14.58 -7.22
CA LYS A 94 -6.34 15.65 -7.56
C LYS A 94 -5.21 15.81 -6.54
N LYS A 95 -5.44 15.49 -5.26
CA LYS A 95 -4.41 15.53 -4.21
C LYS A 95 -3.38 14.41 -4.35
N MET A 96 -3.71 13.36 -5.12
CA MET A 96 -2.89 12.18 -5.29
C MET A 96 -2.08 12.18 -6.60
N LYS A 97 -2.37 13.11 -7.51
CA LYS A 97 -1.78 13.16 -8.86
C LYS A 97 -0.26 13.33 -8.85
N ASP A 98 0.24 14.13 -7.92
CA ASP A 98 1.66 14.49 -7.81
C ASP A 98 2.40 13.66 -6.75
N CYS A 99 1.77 12.62 -6.19
CA CYS A 99 2.43 11.75 -5.23
C CYS A 99 3.46 10.87 -5.93
N LYS A 100 4.62 10.71 -5.29
CA LYS A 100 5.69 9.83 -5.76
C LYS A 100 5.72 8.58 -4.90
N MET A 101 5.86 7.42 -5.56
CA MET A 101 6.07 6.16 -4.86
C MET A 101 7.56 5.95 -4.59
N ILE A 102 7.92 5.78 -3.32
CA ILE A 102 9.26 5.44 -2.88
C ILE A 102 9.25 3.98 -2.44
N ILE A 103 9.89 3.14 -3.22
CA ILE A 103 9.99 1.70 -2.94
C ILE A 103 11.13 1.47 -1.95
N THR A 104 10.80 0.90 -0.80
CA THR A 104 11.78 0.59 0.26
C THR A 104 12.16 -0.88 0.28
N LYS A 105 11.27 -1.77 -0.17
CA LYS A 105 11.55 -3.20 -0.33
C LYS A 105 10.73 -3.78 -1.47
N SER A 106 11.36 -4.55 -2.34
CA SER A 106 10.67 -5.24 -3.41
C SER A 106 11.33 -6.60 -3.66
N THR A 107 10.56 -7.66 -3.45
CA THR A 107 10.92 -9.05 -3.74
C THR A 107 9.69 -9.77 -4.28
N LYS A 108 9.87 -10.98 -4.83
CA LYS A 108 8.76 -11.83 -5.27
C LYS A 108 7.67 -12.07 -4.22
N LYS A 109 7.98 -11.96 -2.93
CA LYS A 109 7.04 -12.22 -1.84
C LYS A 109 6.60 -10.98 -1.06
N LYS A 110 7.27 -9.84 -1.26
CA LYS A 110 7.05 -8.67 -0.41
C LYS A 110 7.30 -7.38 -1.18
N PHE A 111 6.34 -6.47 -1.10
CA PHE A 111 6.46 -5.11 -1.58
C PHE A 111 6.21 -4.15 -0.43
N ILE A 112 7.13 -3.21 -0.21
CA ILE A 112 6.97 -2.11 0.75
C ILE A 112 7.28 -0.82 0.00
N GLY A 113 6.31 0.08 -0.01
CA GLY A 113 6.41 1.39 -0.62
C GLY A 113 5.85 2.47 0.28
N GLN A 114 6.27 3.70 0.03
CA GLN A 114 5.71 4.90 0.63
C GLN A 114 5.27 5.85 -0.46
N LEU A 115 4.06 6.36 -0.37
CA LEU A 115 3.60 7.46 -1.21
C LEU A 115 3.85 8.77 -0.49
N LYS A 116 4.69 9.60 -1.10
CA LYS A 116 4.94 10.97 -0.64
C LYS A 116 4.24 11.94 -1.57
N CYS A 117 3.24 12.62 -1.04
CA CYS A 117 2.50 13.66 -1.74
C CYS A 117 3.12 15.05 -1.44
N PRO A 118 3.01 16.04 -2.34
CA PRO A 118 3.57 17.38 -2.12
C PRO A 118 2.99 18.08 -0.88
N ASP A 119 1.70 17.84 -0.63
CA ASP A 119 1.07 18.17 0.64
C ASP A 119 1.59 17.19 1.70
N LYS A 120 2.58 17.64 2.50
CA LYS A 120 3.28 16.85 3.52
C LYS A 120 2.35 16.17 4.54
N SER A 121 1.07 16.55 4.57
CA SER A 121 0.02 15.94 5.39
C SER A 121 -0.33 14.50 5.00
N THR A 122 0.00 14.08 3.78
CA THR A 122 -0.49 12.80 3.23
C THR A 122 0.68 11.90 2.81
N THR A 123 1.23 11.16 3.78
CA THR A 123 2.15 10.05 3.51
C THR A 123 1.43 8.73 3.78
N PHE A 124 1.40 7.85 2.79
CA PHE A 124 0.89 6.49 2.97
C PHE A 124 2.03 5.49 2.90
N SER A 125 2.05 4.51 3.81
CA SER A 125 2.86 3.31 3.66
C SER A 125 1.99 2.20 3.09
N ILE A 126 2.49 1.52 2.07
CA ILE A 126 1.89 0.32 1.49
C ILE A 126 2.81 -0.85 1.81
N ASN A 127 2.25 -1.93 2.32
CA ASN A 127 2.95 -3.19 2.52
C ASN A 127 2.10 -4.32 1.97
N VAL A 128 2.60 -5.02 0.96
CA VAL A 128 2.00 -6.20 0.37
C VAL A 128 2.86 -7.40 0.71
N THR A 129 2.24 -8.46 1.22
CA THR A 129 2.89 -9.74 1.52
C THR A 129 2.16 -10.84 0.76
N VAL A 130 2.88 -11.52 -0.12
CA VAL A 130 2.35 -12.65 -0.89
C VAL A 130 2.33 -13.88 0.00
N ILE A 131 1.14 -14.48 0.15
CA ILE A 131 0.96 -15.74 0.88
C ILE A 131 1.25 -16.90 -0.08
N ASN A 132 0.61 -16.86 -1.25
CA ASN A 132 0.82 -17.78 -2.37
C ASN A 132 0.43 -17.08 -3.69
N LYS A 133 0.51 -17.78 -4.82
CA LYS A 133 0.23 -17.19 -6.14
C LYS A 133 -1.20 -16.63 -6.31
N LYS A 134 -2.14 -17.04 -5.45
CA LYS A 134 -3.57 -16.67 -5.48
C LYS A 134 -4.04 -15.87 -4.27
N GLU A 135 -3.16 -15.59 -3.31
CA GLU A 135 -3.52 -14.92 -2.06
C GLU A 135 -2.41 -13.98 -1.59
N MET A 136 -2.81 -12.79 -1.14
CA MET A 136 -1.89 -11.83 -0.54
C MET A 136 -2.57 -10.95 0.51
N ASP A 137 -1.79 -10.50 1.48
CA ASP A 137 -2.20 -9.51 2.46
C ASP A 137 -1.68 -8.14 2.04
N THR A 138 -2.52 -7.12 2.23
CA THR A 138 -2.16 -5.72 2.02
C THR A 138 -2.42 -4.95 3.30
N VAL A 139 -1.45 -4.12 3.70
CA VAL A 139 -1.59 -3.17 4.80
C VAL A 139 -1.24 -1.79 4.28
N ILE A 140 -2.20 -0.87 4.36
CA ILE A 140 -2.03 0.54 4.03
C ILE A 140 -2.09 1.33 5.33
N LYS A 141 -1.09 2.14 5.61
CA LYS A 141 -1.04 3.01 6.80
C LYS A 141 -0.91 4.46 6.39
N GLY A 142 -1.69 5.35 7.01
CA GLY A 142 -1.61 6.79 6.78
C GLY A 142 -2.96 7.41 6.39
N GLY A 143 -2.99 8.74 6.31
CA GLY A 143 -4.21 9.51 6.08
C GLY A 143 -5.23 9.43 7.24
N MET A 144 -6.45 9.89 6.98
CA MET A 144 -7.52 10.01 8.00
C MET A 144 -8.00 8.65 8.54
N PHE A 145 -7.84 7.58 7.77
CA PHE A 145 -8.36 6.24 8.11
C PHE A 145 -7.39 5.39 8.94
N GLY A 146 -6.17 5.87 9.21
CA GLY A 146 -5.19 5.14 10.02
C GLY A 146 -4.61 3.92 9.29
N GLU A 147 -4.80 2.73 9.84
CA GLU A 147 -4.32 1.46 9.28
C GLU A 147 -5.49 0.68 8.68
N ILE A 148 -5.36 0.34 7.40
CA ILE A 148 -6.30 -0.48 6.64
C ILE A 148 -5.60 -1.79 6.31
N LYS A 149 -6.22 -2.91 6.70
CA LYS A 149 -5.78 -4.25 6.31
C LYS A 149 -6.77 -4.82 5.32
N SER A 150 -6.26 -5.44 4.27
CA SER A 150 -7.07 -6.11 3.27
C SER A 150 -6.45 -7.44 2.91
N LYS A 151 -7.29 -8.44 2.66
CA LYS A 151 -6.90 -9.71 2.05
C LYS A 151 -7.33 -9.68 0.59
N ALA A 152 -6.44 -10.09 -0.31
CA ALA A 152 -6.76 -10.22 -1.72
C ALA A 152 -6.74 -11.69 -2.13
N LYS A 153 -7.74 -12.11 -2.91
CA LYS A 153 -7.86 -13.45 -3.49
C LYS A 153 -8.00 -13.38 -5.00
N TRP A 154 -7.26 -14.21 -5.71
CA TRP A 154 -7.40 -14.38 -7.14
C TRP A 154 -8.69 -15.15 -7.44
N LEU A 155 -9.51 -14.62 -8.35
CA LEU A 155 -10.78 -15.22 -8.76
C LEU A 155 -10.63 -16.01 -10.05
N LYS A 156 -10.11 -15.36 -11.10
CA LYS A 156 -10.03 -15.93 -12.45
C LYS A 156 -8.99 -15.19 -13.30
N ALA A 157 -8.54 -15.82 -14.38
CA ALA A 157 -7.51 -15.27 -15.26
C ALA A 157 -8.03 -14.09 -16.10
N ASP A 158 -9.30 -14.11 -16.48
CA ASP A 158 -9.93 -13.05 -17.27
C ASP A 158 -10.43 -11.91 -16.37
N CYS A 159 -10.27 -10.68 -16.85
CA CYS A 159 -10.71 -9.46 -16.18
C CYS A 159 -12.09 -8.96 -16.64
N LYS A 160 -12.74 -9.67 -17.58
CA LYS A 160 -14.10 -9.42 -18.04
C LYS A 160 -15.16 -10.01 -17.11
#